data_AF-A0A349ENR4-F1
#
_entry.id   AF-A0A349ENR4-F1
#
_cell.length_a   1.000
_cell.length_b   1.000
_cell.length_c   1.000
_cell.angle_alpha   90.00
_cell.angle_beta   90.00
_cell.angle_gamma   90.00
#
_symmetry.space_group_name_H-M   'P 1'
#
loop_
_entity.id
_entity.type
_entity.pdbx_description
1 polymer ?
#
loop_
_entity_poly.entity_id
_entity_poly.type
_entity_poly.pdbx_seq_one_letter_code
_entity_poly.pdbx_strand_id
1 'polypeptide(L)'
;MLGKTAMAVLFAALITGLPVLVNAAEPLFDTEALSQLIDKGIEHLQAKKYDAAITEFTDATYIAPNAEAFYYLGYAYYMKGKNRNDPESRKNAMENFTRAYEIDPNFTPTRFRPEEDAGMAPKGPAKQPKAAAQPAPEPAEPQEQQFEEAPEEPATQPDAPSPQQ
;
A
#
# COMPACT_ATOMS: atom_id res chain seq x y z
N MET A 1 -48.70 34.41 66.66
CA MET A 1 -48.91 34.06 65.24
C MET A 1 -47.67 33.36 64.71
N LEU A 2 -47.89 32.39 63.85
CA LEU A 2 -46.99 31.35 63.36
C LEU A 2 -46.09 31.87 62.23
N GLY A 3 -44.82 31.44 62.17
CA GLY A 3 -43.92 31.70 61.04
C GLY A 3 -42.58 30.97 61.19
N LYS A 4 -42.60 29.63 61.05
CA LYS A 4 -41.41 28.78 60.90
C LYS A 4 -40.81 28.96 59.49
N THR A 5 -39.54 28.56 59.34
CA THR A 5 -38.74 28.44 58.10
C THR A 5 -38.02 29.73 57.69
N ALA A 6 -36.72 29.79 57.40
CA ALA A 6 -35.82 28.73 56.95
C ALA A 6 -34.38 28.94 57.50
N MET A 7 -33.91 27.91 58.19
CA MET A 7 -32.50 27.58 58.38
C MET A 7 -32.09 26.79 57.12
N ALA A 8 -31.03 27.17 56.40
CA ALA A 8 -30.20 26.21 55.65
C ALA A 8 -28.99 26.92 55.03
N VAL A 9 -27.83 26.81 55.69
CA VAL A 9 -26.70 25.94 55.29
C VAL A 9 -25.84 26.56 54.18
N LEU A 10 -24.75 27.19 54.63
CA LEU A 10 -23.49 27.31 53.91
C LEU A 10 -23.06 25.94 53.37
N PHE A 11 -23.27 25.69 52.09
CA PHE A 11 -22.60 24.59 51.39
C PHE A 11 -21.38 25.14 50.66
N ALA A 12 -20.25 25.09 51.35
CA ALA A 12 -18.95 25.02 50.70
C ALA A 12 -18.88 23.66 49.97
N ALA A 13 -19.31 23.64 48.70
CA ALA A 13 -19.05 22.50 47.82
C ALA A 13 -17.74 22.76 47.08
N LEU A 14 -16.65 22.37 47.72
CA LEU A 14 -15.38 22.05 47.08
C LEU A 14 -15.64 20.86 46.14
N ILE A 15 -16.10 21.12 44.92
CA ILE A 15 -16.21 20.08 43.91
C ILE A 15 -14.78 19.80 43.44
N THR A 16 -14.20 18.77 44.05
CA THR A 16 -13.13 17.96 43.47
C THR A 16 -13.64 17.41 42.14
N GLY A 17 -13.55 18.22 41.10
CA GLY A 17 -13.70 17.75 39.73
C GLY A 17 -12.45 16.96 39.40
N LEU A 18 -12.55 15.63 39.48
CA LEU A 18 -11.64 14.73 38.77
C LEU A 18 -11.40 15.30 37.37
N PRO A 19 -10.17 15.35 36.85
CA PRO A 19 -10.01 15.59 35.43
C PRO A 19 -10.85 14.51 34.75
N VAL A 20 -11.91 14.93 34.06
CA VAL A 20 -12.56 14.08 33.08
C VAL A 20 -11.42 13.71 32.14
N LEU A 21 -10.93 12.47 32.25
CA LEU A 21 -10.16 11.85 31.20
C LEU A 21 -11.09 11.88 30.01
N VAL A 22 -10.99 12.96 29.23
CA VAL A 22 -11.52 13.05 27.89
C VAL A 22 -10.75 11.99 27.12
N ASN A 23 -11.21 10.75 27.25
CA ASN A 23 -11.00 9.71 26.28
C ASN A 23 -12.16 9.79 25.30
N ALA A 24 -12.39 10.99 24.76
CA ALA A 24 -13.14 11.14 23.54
C ALA A 24 -12.06 11.09 22.46
N ALA A 25 -11.93 9.94 21.81
CA ALA A 25 -11.34 9.91 20.49
C ALA A 25 -12.10 10.97 19.68
N GLU A 26 -11.45 12.10 19.40
CA GLU A 26 -12.05 13.16 18.60
C GLU A 26 -12.52 12.55 17.27
N PRO A 27 -13.66 12.97 16.71
CA PRO A 27 -14.02 12.55 15.38
C PRO A 27 -12.91 13.06 14.46
N LEU A 28 -12.04 12.15 14.03
CA LEU A 28 -11.07 12.39 12.97
C LEU A 28 -11.87 12.92 11.78
N PHE A 29 -11.83 14.23 11.60
CA PHE A 29 -12.50 14.97 10.52
C PHE A 29 -12.09 14.46 9.12
N ASP A 30 -11.07 13.60 9.07
CA ASP A 30 -10.58 12.89 7.89
C ASP A 30 -11.44 11.67 7.47
N THR A 31 -12.36 11.19 8.32
CA THR A 31 -13.22 10.05 7.97
C THR A 31 -14.33 10.40 6.98
N GLU A 32 -14.84 11.64 7.04
CA GLU A 32 -15.85 12.11 6.09
C GLU A 32 -15.24 12.31 4.69
N ALA A 33 -14.08 12.98 4.62
CA ALA A 33 -13.34 13.16 3.37
C ALA A 33 -12.98 11.81 2.73
N LEU A 34 -12.52 10.85 3.53
CA LEU A 34 -12.27 9.47 3.08
C LEU A 34 -13.51 8.84 2.45
N SER A 35 -14.66 8.90 3.14
CA SER A 35 -15.91 8.33 2.62
C SER A 35 -16.32 8.99 1.32
N GLN A 36 -16.25 10.32 1.22
CA GLN A 36 -16.61 11.06 0.00
C GLN A 36 -15.73 10.70 -1.20
N LEU A 37 -14.42 10.53 -0.99
CA LEU A 37 -13.49 10.09 -2.03
C LEU A 37 -13.83 8.65 -2.50
N ILE A 38 -14.15 7.75 -1.57
CA ILE A 38 -14.58 6.40 -1.93
C ILE A 38 -15.90 6.45 -2.73
N ASP A 39 -16.87 7.29 -2.33
CA ASP A 39 -18.16 7.43 -3.02
C ASP A 39 -17.95 7.89 -4.48
N LYS A 40 -17.17 8.94 -4.68
CA LYS A 40 -16.82 9.46 -6.02
C LYS A 40 -16.08 8.43 -6.85
N GLY A 41 -15.13 7.71 -6.26
CA GLY A 41 -14.43 6.63 -6.93
C GLY A 41 -15.38 5.53 -7.41
N ILE A 42 -16.39 5.17 -6.61
CA ILE A 42 -17.43 4.20 -6.98
C ILE A 42 -18.29 4.73 -8.13
N GLU A 43 -18.69 6.00 -8.10
CA GLU A 43 -19.43 6.62 -9.21
C GLU A 43 -18.62 6.57 -10.52
N HIS A 44 -17.31 6.83 -10.45
CA HIS A 44 -16.41 6.70 -11.59
C HIS A 44 -16.26 5.26 -12.07
N LEU A 45 -16.21 4.27 -11.18
CA LEU A 45 -16.23 2.84 -11.55
C LEU A 45 -17.51 2.47 -12.29
N GLN A 46 -18.67 2.90 -11.78
CA GLN A 46 -19.97 2.66 -12.43
C GLN A 46 -20.03 3.30 -13.82
N ALA A 47 -19.42 4.48 -13.97
CA ALA A 47 -19.27 5.16 -15.25
C ALA A 47 -18.16 4.59 -16.16
N LYS A 48 -17.46 3.52 -15.74
CA LYS A 48 -16.31 2.90 -16.42
C LYS A 48 -15.15 3.88 -16.69
N LYS A 49 -15.06 4.95 -15.89
CA LYS A 49 -14.00 5.96 -15.91
C LYS A 49 -12.86 5.57 -14.98
N TYR A 50 -12.12 4.52 -15.35
CA TYR A 50 -11.16 3.89 -14.44
C TYR A 50 -10.01 4.80 -14.01
N ASP A 51 -9.52 5.68 -14.90
CA ASP A 51 -8.46 6.64 -14.53
C ASP A 51 -8.92 7.62 -13.44
N ALA A 52 -10.15 8.13 -13.54
CA ALA A 52 -10.72 9.01 -12.53
C ALA A 52 -10.99 8.27 -11.21
N ALA A 53 -11.50 7.03 -11.29
CA ALA A 53 -11.68 6.18 -10.11
C ALA A 53 -10.33 5.91 -9.39
N ILE A 54 -9.26 5.65 -10.15
CA ILE A 54 -7.92 5.47 -9.60
C ILE A 54 -7.48 6.71 -8.83
N THR A 55 -7.70 7.92 -9.36
CA THR A 55 -7.36 9.17 -8.67
C THR A 55 -8.09 9.29 -7.33
N GLU A 56 -9.42 9.19 -7.32
CA GLU A 56 -10.22 9.36 -6.09
C GLU A 56 -9.85 8.32 -5.02
N PHE A 57 -9.65 7.05 -5.41
CA PHE A 57 -9.25 6.02 -4.46
C PHE A 57 -7.79 6.17 -4.00
N THR A 58 -6.89 6.66 -4.85
CA THR A 58 -5.51 6.94 -4.44
C THR A 58 -5.50 8.03 -3.37
N ASP A 59 -6.26 9.10 -3.58
CA ASP A 59 -6.41 10.16 -2.58
C ASP A 59 -7.01 9.61 -1.28
N ALA A 60 -8.02 8.73 -1.36
CA ALA A 60 -8.57 8.03 -0.20
C ALA A 60 -7.49 7.25 0.58
N THR A 61 -6.56 6.56 -0.11
CA THR A 61 -5.47 5.83 0.55
C THR A 61 -4.44 6.74 1.23
N TYR A 62 -4.33 8.01 0.83
CA TYR A 62 -3.48 9.00 1.50
C TYR A 62 -4.12 9.60 2.75
N ILE A 63 -5.45 9.66 2.81
CA ILE A 63 -6.17 10.13 4.01
C ILE A 63 -5.97 9.13 5.16
N ALA A 64 -6.27 7.85 4.90
CA ALA A 64 -6.04 6.80 5.87
C ALA A 64 -5.84 5.44 5.18
N PRO A 65 -4.98 4.56 5.72
CA PRO A 65 -4.93 3.18 5.28
C PRO A 65 -6.27 2.50 5.56
N ASN A 66 -7.04 2.19 4.51
CA ASN A 66 -8.38 1.62 4.62
C ASN A 66 -8.55 0.48 3.60
N ALA A 67 -9.02 -0.68 4.07
CA ALA A 67 -9.18 -1.87 3.24
C ALA A 67 -10.12 -1.65 2.04
N GLU A 68 -11.20 -0.89 2.22
CA GLU A 68 -12.16 -0.55 1.17
C GLU A 68 -11.53 0.32 0.08
N ALA A 69 -10.79 1.36 0.46
CA ALA A 69 -10.08 2.22 -0.49
C ALA A 69 -9.05 1.43 -1.33
N PHE A 70 -8.23 0.61 -0.67
CA PHE A 70 -7.26 -0.24 -1.37
C PHE A 70 -7.94 -1.28 -2.27
N TYR A 71 -9.04 -1.88 -1.82
CA TYR A 71 -9.76 -2.86 -2.61
C TYR A 71 -10.31 -2.25 -3.91
N TYR A 72 -10.99 -1.11 -3.81
CA TYR A 72 -11.54 -0.46 -5.00
C TYR A 72 -10.48 0.17 -5.89
N LEU A 73 -9.35 0.64 -5.33
CA LEU A 73 -8.19 1.05 -6.13
C LEU A 73 -7.66 -0.13 -6.95
N GLY A 74 -7.49 -1.29 -6.31
CA GLY A 74 -7.07 -2.52 -6.99
C GLY A 74 -8.04 -2.94 -8.09
N TYR A 75 -9.35 -2.81 -7.82
CA TYR A 75 -10.38 -3.08 -8.81
C TYR A 75 -10.34 -2.11 -10.00
N ALA A 76 -10.15 -0.81 -9.75
CA ALA A 76 -10.05 0.20 -10.81
C ALA A 76 -8.85 -0.07 -11.73
N TYR A 77 -7.68 -0.40 -11.15
CA TYR A 77 -6.51 -0.83 -11.90
C TYR A 77 -6.76 -2.13 -12.68
N TYR A 78 -7.43 -3.12 -12.09
CA TYR A 78 -7.77 -4.37 -12.79
C TYR A 78 -8.61 -4.10 -14.03
N MET A 79 -9.65 -3.27 -13.91
CA MET A 79 -10.55 -2.95 -15.03
C MET A 79 -9.83 -2.14 -16.12
N LYS A 80 -8.94 -1.20 -15.74
CA LYS A 80 -8.07 -0.49 -16.67
C LYS A 80 -7.14 -1.44 -17.42
N GLY A 81 -6.50 -2.37 -16.71
CA GLY A 81 -5.58 -3.37 -17.24
C GLY A 81 -6.25 -4.39 -18.17
N LYS A 82 -7.48 -4.82 -17.84
CA LYS A 82 -8.29 -5.72 -18.66
C LYS A 82 -8.63 -5.09 -20.01
N ASN A 83 -9.03 -3.82 -20.01
CA ASN A 83 -9.47 -3.15 -21.24
C ASN A 83 -8.30 -2.75 -22.15
N ARG A 84 -7.10 -2.52 -21.61
CA ARG A 84 -5.97 -1.94 -22.34
C ARG A 84 -4.78 -2.88 -22.54
N ASN A 85 -4.87 -4.13 -22.07
CA ASN A 85 -3.74 -5.06 -21.99
C ASN A 85 -2.50 -4.45 -21.30
N ASP A 86 -2.74 -3.70 -20.22
CA ASP A 86 -1.70 -2.97 -19.50
C ASP A 86 -1.14 -3.81 -18.34
N PRO A 87 0.13 -4.28 -18.41
CA PRO A 87 0.74 -5.11 -17.38
C PRO A 87 1.00 -4.35 -16.07
N GLU A 88 1.25 -3.04 -16.14
CA GLU A 88 1.49 -2.22 -14.96
C GLU A 88 0.21 -2.09 -14.14
N SER A 89 -0.91 -1.79 -14.80
CA SER A 89 -2.22 -1.78 -14.15
C SER A 89 -2.56 -3.13 -13.51
N ARG A 90 -2.20 -4.27 -14.14
CA ARG A 90 -2.42 -5.59 -13.52
C ARG A 90 -1.55 -5.82 -12.28
N LYS A 91 -0.30 -5.36 -12.31
CA LYS A 91 0.59 -5.41 -11.14
C LYS A 91 0.04 -4.55 -10.00
N ASN A 92 -0.30 -3.30 -10.29
CA ASN A 92 -0.87 -2.37 -9.32
C ASN A 92 -2.18 -2.92 -8.72
N ALA A 93 -3.01 -3.58 -9.53
CA ALA A 93 -4.22 -4.24 -9.04
C ALA A 93 -3.91 -5.29 -7.96
N MET A 94 -2.95 -6.19 -8.22
CA MET A 94 -2.55 -7.24 -7.30
C MET A 94 -1.99 -6.68 -5.98
N GLU A 95 -1.15 -5.66 -6.06
CA GLU A 95 -0.56 -5.02 -4.88
C GLU A 95 -1.64 -4.38 -4.00
N ASN A 96 -2.58 -3.65 -4.60
CA ASN A 96 -3.66 -2.99 -3.87
C ASN A 96 -4.65 -3.99 -3.26
N PHE A 97 -5.00 -5.07 -3.98
CA PHE A 97 -5.80 -6.14 -3.39
C PHE A 97 -5.09 -6.81 -2.21
N THR A 98 -3.80 -7.10 -2.36
CA THR A 98 -2.99 -7.65 -1.27
C THR A 98 -3.05 -6.74 -0.06
N ARG A 99 -2.86 -5.43 -0.26
CA ARG A 99 -2.90 -4.45 0.82
C ARG A 99 -4.26 -4.38 1.52
N ALA A 100 -5.36 -4.45 0.77
CA ALA A 100 -6.70 -4.49 1.35
C ALA A 100 -6.88 -5.64 2.33
N TYR A 101 -6.44 -6.85 1.94
CA TYR A 101 -6.57 -8.04 2.79
C TYR A 101 -5.48 -8.18 3.86
N GLU A 102 -4.36 -7.46 3.74
CA GLU A 102 -3.43 -7.28 4.86
C GLU A 102 -4.03 -6.41 5.97
N ILE A 103 -4.81 -5.38 5.59
CA ILE A 103 -5.48 -4.47 6.52
C ILE A 103 -6.67 -5.17 7.18
N ASP A 104 -7.54 -5.78 6.36
CA ASP A 104 -8.68 -6.56 6.84
C ASP A 104 -8.74 -7.92 6.10
N PRO A 105 -8.26 -9.00 6.72
CA PRO A 105 -8.29 -10.34 6.13
C PRO A 105 -9.70 -10.87 5.80
N ASN A 106 -10.74 -10.30 6.41
CA ASN A 106 -12.14 -10.67 6.16
C ASN A 106 -12.88 -9.60 5.33
N PHE A 107 -12.13 -8.69 4.70
CA PHE A 107 -12.71 -7.60 3.92
C PHE A 107 -13.69 -8.12 2.88
N THR A 108 -14.91 -7.59 2.93
CA THR A 108 -15.97 -7.91 1.99
C THR A 108 -16.50 -6.61 1.39
N PRO A 109 -16.37 -6.37 0.07
CA PRO A 109 -16.91 -5.17 -0.55
C PRO A 109 -18.45 -5.21 -0.52
N THR A 110 -19.05 -4.21 0.12
CA THR A 110 -20.52 -4.11 0.27
C THR A 110 -21.13 -2.99 -0.58
N ARG A 111 -20.39 -1.93 -0.88
CA ARG A 111 -20.91 -0.70 -1.50
C ARG A 111 -20.90 -0.74 -3.03
N PHE A 112 -19.95 -1.48 -3.59
CA PHE A 112 -19.88 -1.73 -5.02
C PHE A 112 -19.48 -3.18 -5.24
N ARG A 113 -20.36 -3.95 -5.89
CA ARG A 113 -20.05 -5.30 -6.34
C ARG A 113 -19.56 -5.23 -7.79
N PRO A 114 -18.33 -5.67 -8.08
CA PRO A 114 -17.86 -5.88 -9.44
C PRO A 114 -18.88 -6.64 -10.30
N GLU A 115 -19.04 -6.25 -11.57
CA GLU A 115 -19.84 -7.02 -12.54
C GLU A 115 -19.39 -8.51 -12.52
N GLU A 116 -20.35 -9.42 -12.35
CA GLU A 116 -20.15 -10.85 -12.03
C GLU A 116 -19.40 -11.64 -13.13
N ASP A 117 -19.24 -11.05 -14.32
CA ASP A 117 -18.44 -11.55 -15.45
C ASP A 117 -16.91 -11.40 -15.25
N ALA A 118 -16.46 -11.00 -14.05
CA ALA A 118 -15.03 -10.85 -13.75
C ALA A 118 -14.29 -12.20 -13.58
N GLY A 119 -14.99 -13.35 -13.55
CA GLY A 119 -14.38 -14.70 -13.46
C GLY A 119 -13.47 -14.96 -12.25
N MET A 120 -13.29 -13.95 -11.40
CA MET A 120 -12.32 -13.89 -10.33
C MET A 120 -12.74 -12.74 -9.41
N ALA A 121 -13.85 -12.92 -8.68
CA ALA A 121 -13.89 -12.25 -7.38
C ALA A 121 -12.59 -12.70 -6.68
N PRO A 122 -11.68 -11.78 -6.27
CA PRO A 122 -10.45 -12.20 -5.62
C PRO A 122 -10.88 -13.07 -4.44
N LYS A 123 -10.60 -14.38 -4.53
CA LYS A 123 -10.68 -15.23 -3.36
C LYS A 123 -9.68 -14.59 -2.42
N GLY A 124 -10.16 -14.03 -1.30
CA GLY A 124 -9.32 -13.38 -0.30
C GLY A 124 -8.08 -14.22 -0.04
N PRO A 125 -6.95 -13.61 0.34
CA PRO A 125 -5.64 -14.22 0.24
C PRO A 125 -5.71 -15.64 0.76
N ALA A 126 -5.46 -16.61 -0.11
CA ALA A 126 -5.14 -17.94 0.33
C ALA A 126 -4.04 -17.73 1.37
N LYS A 127 -4.34 -18.02 2.65
CA LYS A 127 -3.48 -17.78 3.81
C LYS A 127 -2.03 -17.85 3.35
N GLN A 128 -1.35 -16.70 3.26
CA GLN A 128 0.02 -16.68 2.80
C GLN A 128 0.74 -17.78 3.60
N PRO A 129 1.42 -18.76 2.97
CA PRO A 129 2.35 -19.56 3.73
C PRO A 129 3.29 -18.54 4.36
N LYS A 130 3.32 -18.53 5.70
CA LYS A 130 4.28 -17.78 6.53
C LYS A 130 5.53 -17.62 5.70
N ALA A 131 5.91 -16.39 5.36
CA ALA A 131 7.03 -16.10 4.46
C ALA A 131 8.13 -17.13 4.71
N ALA A 132 8.26 -18.10 3.80
CA ALA A 132 9.44 -18.93 3.79
C ALA A 132 10.54 -17.91 3.63
N ALA A 133 11.40 -17.80 4.64
CA ALA A 133 12.57 -16.96 4.60
C ALA A 133 13.16 -17.11 3.20
N GLN A 134 13.23 -16.00 2.46
CA GLN A 134 13.94 -15.99 1.20
C GLN A 134 15.25 -16.74 1.46
N PRO A 135 15.59 -17.79 0.70
CA PRO A 135 16.90 -18.39 0.86
C PRO A 135 17.89 -17.24 0.72
N ALA A 136 18.77 -17.11 1.72
CA ALA A 136 19.79 -16.08 1.74
C ALA A 136 20.41 -15.98 0.35
N PRO A 137 20.72 -14.77 -0.16
CA PRO A 137 21.38 -14.65 -1.44
C PRO A 137 22.60 -15.56 -1.41
N GLU A 138 22.63 -16.48 -2.37
CA GLU A 138 23.72 -17.44 -2.56
C GLU A 138 25.04 -16.66 -2.55
N PRO A 139 26.09 -17.12 -1.84
CA PRO A 139 27.37 -16.42 -1.85
C PRO A 139 27.78 -16.24 -3.30
N ALA A 140 27.98 -14.99 -3.73
CA ALA A 140 28.41 -14.69 -5.08
C ALA A 140 29.62 -15.56 -5.42
N GLU A 141 29.48 -16.41 -6.43
CA GLU A 141 30.61 -17.17 -6.96
C GLU A 141 31.71 -16.16 -7.34
N PRO A 142 32.99 -16.41 -6.97
CA PRO A 142 34.08 -15.56 -7.40
C PRO A 142 34.09 -15.57 -8.93
N GLN A 143 33.80 -14.42 -9.54
CA GLN A 143 34.01 -14.25 -10.97
C GLN A 143 35.50 -14.50 -11.22
N GLU A 144 35.81 -15.63 -11.89
CA GLU A 144 37.15 -15.88 -12.39
C GLU A 144 37.51 -14.71 -13.30
N GLN A 145 38.42 -13.87 -12.81
CA GLN A 145 39.01 -12.81 -13.61
C GLN A 145 39.66 -13.48 -14.80
N GLN A 146 39.08 -13.31 -15.98
CA GLN A 146 39.76 -13.61 -17.24
C GLN A 146 41.06 -12.80 -17.20
N PHE A 147 42.17 -13.47 -16.99
CA PHE A 147 43.49 -12.91 -17.27
C PHE A 147 43.50 -12.61 -18.76
N GLU A 148 43.34 -11.34 -19.12
CA GLU A 148 43.70 -10.87 -20.45
C GLU A 148 45.18 -11.19 -20.66
N GLU A 149 45.40 -12.20 -21.49
CA GLU A 149 46.71 -12.62 -21.96
C GLU A 149 47.35 -11.42 -22.66
N ALA A 150 48.45 -10.93 -22.08
CA ALA A 150 49.20 -9.80 -22.62
C ALA A 150 49.63 -10.09 -24.06
N PRO A 151 49.64 -9.10 -24.97
CA PRO A 151 50.05 -9.33 -26.34
C PRO A 151 51.52 -9.78 -26.38
N GLU A 152 51.77 -10.93 -27.03
CA GLU A 152 53.11 -11.43 -27.30
C GLU A 152 53.92 -10.35 -28.05
N GLU A 153 55.02 -9.89 -27.46
CA GLU A 153 56.00 -9.06 -28.16
C GLU A 153 56.62 -9.85 -29.31
N PRO A 154 56.74 -9.28 -30.52
CA PRO A 154 57.39 -9.96 -31.62
C PRO A 154 58.87 -10.16 -31.33
N ALA A 155 59.30 -11.42 -31.38
CA ALA A 155 60.69 -11.84 -31.20
C ALA A 155 61.64 -11.03 -32.11
N THR A 156 62.51 -10.22 -31.48
CA THR A 156 63.65 -9.59 -32.15
C THR A 156 64.62 -10.68 -32.60
N GLN A 157 64.74 -10.86 -33.92
CA GLN A 157 65.78 -11.67 -34.54
C GLN A 157 67.16 -11.09 -34.15
N PRO A 158 68.13 -11.92 -33.75
CA PRO A 158 69.48 -11.44 -33.52
C PRO A 158 70.16 -11.12 -34.86
N ASP A 159 70.60 -9.88 -35.02
CA ASP A 159 71.45 -9.41 -36.12
C ASP A 159 72.71 -10.29 -36.24
N ALA A 160 72.92 -10.87 -37.43
CA ALA A 160 74.15 -11.54 -37.78
C ALA A 160 75.28 -10.49 -37.93
N PRO A 161 76.48 -10.72 -37.38
CA PRO A 161 77.60 -9.81 -37.59
C PRO A 161 78.06 -9.85 -39.05
N SER A 162 78.11 -8.66 -39.66
CA SER A 162 78.74 -8.43 -40.97
C SER A 162 80.23 -8.80 -40.95
N PRO A 163 80.80 -9.30 -42.06
CA PRO A 163 82.20 -9.69 -42.12
C PRO A 163 83.10 -8.45 -42.13
N GLN A 164 84.00 -8.34 -41.15
CA GLN A 164 85.14 -7.44 -41.25
C GLN A 164 86.29 -8.13 -41.98
N GLN A 165 87.03 -7.31 -42.72
CA GLN A 165 87.97 -7.64 -43.80
C GLN A 165 89.14 -8.54 -43.42
#